data_AF-A0AAV8X4C5-F1
#
_entry.id   AF-A0AAV8X4C5-F1
#
_cell.length_a   1.000
_cell.length_b   1.000
_cell.length_c   1.000
_cell.angle_alpha   90.00
_cell.angle_beta   90.00
_cell.angle_gamma   90.00
#
_symmetry.space_group_name_H-M   'P 1'
#
loop_
_entity.id
_entity.type
_entity.pdbx_description
1 polymer ?
#
loop_
_entity_poly.entity_id
_entity_poly.type
_entity_poly.pdbx_seq_one_letter_code
_entity_poly.pdbx_strand_id
1 'polypeptide(L)'
;MLLIGPNSAGRRERKCQKAPQKPKNRRNKVNLVFDEEKRREFLTGFHKRKLQRKKEAKEKFEKELKEERKRIKAEAKESYKKLVVSHRPIPELENLMNEEYQDEDVTVKVVELSTNDIVQKNYWIGANQPKYDPEEESEKEQSEEEEITGMELKRKHKPVKETIEKVKFQTEKDVKKALKKQATRTVKKSKVFQMKNKLERQKQKKVIADEKAEIS
;
A
#
# COMPACT_ATOMS: atom_id res chain seq x y z
N MET A 1 -9.30 3.04 41.66
CA MET A 1 -10.65 2.70 41.18
C MET A 1 -11.51 3.95 41.20
N LEU A 2 -11.80 4.54 40.04
CA LEU A 2 -12.78 5.62 39.92
C LEU A 2 -14.04 5.01 39.30
N LEU A 3 -15.09 4.90 40.11
CA LEU A 3 -16.40 4.37 39.72
C LEU A 3 -17.11 5.41 38.84
N ILE A 4 -17.28 5.09 37.56
CA ILE A 4 -18.12 5.84 36.61
C ILE A 4 -19.57 5.41 36.86
N GLY A 5 -20.36 6.28 37.49
CA GLY A 5 -21.79 6.06 37.71
C GLY A 5 -22.61 6.15 36.40
N PRO A 6 -23.74 5.44 36.28
CA PRO A 6 -24.54 5.40 35.07
C PRO A 6 -25.28 6.72 34.84
N ASN A 7 -25.04 7.31 33.68
CA ASN A 7 -25.68 8.53 33.19
C ASN A 7 -27.16 8.24 32.85
N SER A 8 -28.07 8.51 33.78
CA SER A 8 -29.51 8.36 33.58
C SER A 8 -30.01 9.43 32.61
N ALA A 9 -30.32 8.99 31.39
CA ALA A 9 -30.85 9.82 30.31
C ALA A 9 -32.28 10.31 30.65
N GLY A 10 -32.38 11.37 31.46
CA GLY A 10 -33.61 12.14 31.62
C GLY A 10 -33.92 12.91 30.34
N ARG A 11 -34.89 12.44 29.56
CA ARG A 11 -35.45 13.16 28.40
C ARG A 11 -36.21 14.39 28.90
N ARG A 12 -35.51 15.51 29.12
CA ARG A 12 -36.14 16.80 29.43
C ARG A 12 -36.97 17.25 28.23
N GLU A 13 -38.30 17.18 28.36
CA GLU A 13 -39.21 17.84 27.43
C GLU A 13 -38.98 19.35 27.50
N ARG A 14 -38.21 19.87 26.53
CA ARG A 14 -38.05 21.31 26.36
C ARG A 14 -39.36 21.88 25.82
N LYS A 15 -40.23 22.38 26.70
CA LYS A 15 -41.33 23.27 26.31
C LYS A 15 -40.73 24.48 25.62
N CYS A 16 -40.85 24.54 24.29
CA CYS A 16 -40.40 25.66 23.47
C CYS A 16 -41.34 26.85 23.66
N GLN A 17 -41.14 27.61 24.73
CA GLN A 17 -41.78 28.91 24.91
C GLN A 17 -41.23 29.84 23.82
N LYS A 18 -42.00 30.04 22.74
CA LYS A 18 -41.66 30.98 21.66
C LYS A 18 -41.90 32.40 22.19
N ALA A 19 -40.82 33.17 22.34
CA ALA A 19 -40.91 34.58 22.71
C ALA A 19 -41.73 35.38 21.67
N PRO A 20 -42.46 36.43 22.08
CA PRO A 20 -43.21 37.28 21.16
C PRO A 20 -42.25 37.98 20.20
N GLN A 21 -42.37 37.67 18.91
CA GLN A 21 -41.54 38.23 17.85
C GLN A 21 -41.92 39.69 17.60
N LYS A 22 -40.95 40.60 17.68
CA LYS A 22 -41.15 42.01 17.32
C LYS A 22 -41.53 42.11 15.83
N PRO A 23 -42.40 43.07 15.44
CA PRO A 23 -42.81 43.22 14.04
C PRO A 23 -41.59 43.51 13.15
N LYS A 24 -41.35 42.66 12.15
CA LYS A 24 -40.21 42.82 11.23
C LYS A 24 -40.36 44.11 10.43
N ASN A 25 -39.37 45.01 10.56
CA ASN A 25 -39.32 46.26 9.81
C ASN A 25 -39.31 45.96 8.30
N ARG A 26 -40.38 46.31 7.60
CA ARG A 26 -40.59 45.97 6.18
C ARG A 26 -39.62 46.73 5.24
N ARG A 27 -38.92 47.77 5.73
CA ARG A 27 -37.95 48.57 4.97
C ARG A 27 -36.64 47.83 4.67
N ASN A 28 -36.21 46.92 5.54
CA ASN A 28 -34.93 46.18 5.40
C ASN A 28 -35.13 44.76 4.87
N LYS A 29 -36.15 44.53 4.06
CA LYS A 29 -36.40 43.20 3.48
C LYS A 29 -35.36 42.91 2.41
N VAL A 30 -34.57 41.87 2.63
CA VAL A 30 -33.64 41.33 1.63
C VAL A 30 -34.45 40.46 0.66
N ASN A 31 -34.53 40.88 -0.60
CA ASN A 31 -35.13 40.08 -1.66
C ASN A 31 -34.10 39.06 -2.15
N LEU A 32 -34.37 37.79 -1.87
CA LEU A 32 -33.51 36.69 -2.28
C LEU A 32 -34.02 36.19 -3.64
N VAL A 33 -33.47 36.77 -4.71
CA VAL A 33 -33.75 36.36 -6.08
C VAL A 33 -32.65 35.41 -6.53
N PHE A 34 -33.03 34.26 -7.06
CA PHE A 34 -32.07 33.31 -7.61
C PHE A 34 -31.80 33.65 -9.07
N ASP A 35 -30.52 33.71 -9.44
CA ASP A 35 -30.12 33.73 -10.84
C ASP A 35 -30.61 32.43 -11.51
N GLU A 36 -31.51 32.56 -12.48
CA GLU A 36 -32.14 31.41 -13.12
C GLU A 36 -31.11 30.52 -13.84
N GLU A 37 -30.05 31.11 -14.40
CA GLU A 37 -28.98 30.40 -15.07
C GLU A 37 -28.19 29.51 -14.10
N LYS A 38 -27.78 30.06 -12.96
CA LYS A 38 -27.12 29.29 -11.89
C LYS A 38 -28.03 28.21 -11.33
N ARG A 39 -29.33 28.48 -11.25
CA ARG A 39 -30.34 27.48 -10.86
C ARG A 39 -30.43 26.34 -11.89
N ARG A 40 -30.48 26.65 -13.18
CA ARG A 40 -30.50 25.66 -14.27
C ARG A 40 -29.23 24.82 -14.29
N GLU A 41 -28.06 25.45 -14.12
CA GLU A 41 -26.80 24.74 -14.04
C GLU A 41 -26.70 23.89 -12.76
N PHE A 42 -27.21 24.36 -11.63
CA PHE A 42 -27.25 23.57 -10.41
C PHE A 42 -28.14 22.33 -10.56
N LEU A 43 -29.33 22.48 -11.14
CA LEU A 43 -30.29 21.39 -11.33
C LEU A 43 -29.88 20.40 -12.41
N THR A 44 -29.21 20.82 -13.48
CA THR A 44 -28.81 19.90 -14.57
C THR A 44 -27.36 19.43 -14.43
N GLY A 45 -26.52 20.17 -13.71
CA GLY A 45 -25.08 19.93 -13.57
C GLY A 45 -24.66 18.79 -12.62
N PHE A 46 -25.56 17.89 -12.23
CA PHE A 46 -25.22 16.77 -11.35
C PHE A 46 -24.12 15.88 -11.91
N HIS A 47 -24.12 15.64 -13.23
CA HIS A 47 -23.06 14.86 -13.88
C HIS A 47 -21.71 15.58 -13.81
N LYS A 48 -21.68 16.89 -14.09
CA LYS A 48 -20.49 17.74 -13.96
C LYS A 48 -19.92 17.66 -12.54
N ARG A 49 -20.75 17.84 -11.51
CA ARG A 49 -20.33 17.74 -10.09
C ARG A 49 -19.86 16.33 -9.71
N LYS A 50 -20.49 15.28 -10.26
CA LYS A 50 -20.06 13.90 -10.03
C LYS A 50 -18.68 13.64 -10.63
N LEU A 51 -18.42 14.14 -11.84
CA LEU A 51 -17.10 14.06 -12.46
C LEU A 51 -16.05 14.88 -11.70
N GLN A 52 -16.41 16.10 -11.29
CA GLN A 52 -15.55 16.97 -10.49
C GLN A 52 -15.13 16.29 -9.19
N ARG A 53 -16.08 15.78 -8.40
CA ARG A 53 -15.77 15.02 -7.17
C ARG A 53 -14.87 13.82 -7.43
N LYS A 54 -15.10 13.08 -8.52
CA LYS A 54 -14.24 11.95 -8.91
C LYS A 54 -12.82 12.40 -9.27
N LYS A 55 -12.68 13.54 -9.96
CA LYS A 55 -11.39 14.11 -10.34
C LYS A 55 -10.63 14.59 -9.10
N GLU A 56 -11.29 15.35 -8.23
CA GLU A 56 -10.72 15.82 -6.96
C GLU A 56 -10.27 14.66 -6.07
N ALA A 57 -11.05 13.59 -5.96
CA ALA A 57 -10.65 12.41 -5.19
C ALA A 57 -9.40 11.72 -5.77
N LYS A 58 -9.29 11.63 -7.10
CA LYS A 58 -8.10 11.08 -7.77
C LYS A 58 -6.88 11.97 -7.55
N GLU A 59 -7.03 13.29 -7.70
CA GLU A 59 -5.94 14.24 -7.51
C GLU A 59 -5.43 14.26 -6.07
N LYS A 60 -6.32 14.18 -5.07
CA LYS A 60 -5.95 14.04 -3.66
C LYS A 60 -5.12 12.76 -3.43
N PHE A 61 -5.63 11.63 -3.91
CA PHE A 61 -4.93 10.35 -3.79
C PHE A 61 -3.55 10.36 -4.49
N GLU A 62 -3.44 10.98 -5.66
CA GLU A 62 -2.15 11.13 -6.35
C GLU A 62 -1.16 12.04 -5.61
N LYS A 63 -1.66 13.09 -4.93
CA LYS A 63 -0.82 13.96 -4.09
C LYS A 63 -0.28 13.22 -2.87
N GLU A 64 -1.16 12.54 -2.13
CA GLU A 64 -0.79 11.71 -0.98
C GLU A 64 0.27 10.67 -1.37
N LEU A 65 0.07 9.96 -2.49
CA LEU A 65 1.03 8.96 -2.98
C LEU A 65 2.39 9.57 -3.37
N LYS A 66 2.40 10.79 -3.92
CA LYS A 66 3.66 11.51 -4.22
C LYS A 66 4.38 11.96 -2.96
N GLU A 67 3.64 12.44 -1.97
CA GLU A 67 4.18 12.87 -0.67
C GLU A 67 4.78 11.68 0.09
N GLU A 68 4.08 10.55 0.14
CA GLU A 68 4.61 9.34 0.76
C GLU A 68 5.87 8.80 0.07
N ARG A 69 5.89 8.80 -1.27
CA ARG A 69 7.11 8.40 -2.01
C ARG A 69 8.29 9.33 -1.72
N LYS A 70 8.04 10.63 -1.56
CA LYS A 70 9.08 11.59 -1.18
C LYS A 70 9.57 11.33 0.25
N ARG A 71 8.66 11.05 1.18
CA ARG A 71 8.97 10.75 2.58
C ARG A 71 9.84 9.50 2.70
N ILE A 72 9.40 8.38 2.12
CA ILE A 72 10.15 7.12 2.11
C ILE A 72 11.54 7.32 1.49
N LYS A 73 11.65 8.05 0.38
CA LYS A 73 12.94 8.31 -0.27
C LYS A 73 13.86 9.17 0.62
N ALA A 74 13.32 10.15 1.32
CA ALA A 74 14.10 10.98 2.24
C ALA A 74 14.58 10.15 3.44
N GLU A 75 13.69 9.37 4.04
CA GLU A 75 14.00 8.47 5.16
C GLU A 75 15.07 7.44 4.77
N ALA A 76 14.95 6.81 3.59
CA ALA A 76 15.96 5.87 3.09
C ALA A 76 17.33 6.55 2.85
N LYS A 77 17.34 7.81 2.41
CA LYS A 77 18.59 8.56 2.25
C LYS A 77 19.22 8.89 3.60
N GLU A 78 18.39 9.25 4.59
CA GLU A 78 18.85 9.52 5.95
C GLU A 78 19.34 8.27 6.66
N SER A 79 18.64 7.14 6.52
CA SER A 79 19.06 5.86 7.08
C SER A 79 20.38 5.39 6.44
N TYR A 80 20.51 5.50 5.11
CA TYR A 80 21.76 5.22 4.42
C TYR A 80 22.90 6.13 4.90
N LYS A 81 22.65 7.44 5.05
CA LYS A 81 23.65 8.36 5.59
C LYS A 81 24.08 7.98 7.00
N LYS A 82 23.14 7.61 7.89
CA LYS A 82 23.45 7.15 9.25
C LYS A 82 24.31 5.88 9.23
N LEU A 83 23.93 4.90 8.40
CA LEU A 83 24.66 3.64 8.26
C LEU A 83 26.09 3.84 7.71
N VAL A 84 26.24 4.71 6.71
CA VAL A 84 27.57 5.05 6.16
C VAL A 84 28.41 5.81 7.17
N VAL A 85 27.82 6.67 7.99
CA VAL A 85 28.55 7.39 9.05
C VAL A 85 29.01 6.41 10.13
N SER A 86 28.18 5.44 10.54
CA SER A 86 28.59 4.42 11.51
C SER A 86 29.64 3.44 10.96
N HIS A 87 29.67 3.22 9.64
CA HIS A 87 30.68 2.36 8.99
C HIS A 87 31.99 3.07 8.64
N ARG A 88 32.17 4.35 8.97
CA ARG A 88 33.48 4.97 8.82
C ARG A 88 34.44 4.35 9.84
N PRO A 89 35.59 3.80 9.39
CA PRO A 89 36.57 3.27 10.32
C PRO A 89 37.03 4.39 11.26
N ILE A 90 36.99 4.11 12.56
CA ILE A 90 37.52 5.01 13.58
C ILE A 90 39.04 4.85 13.52
N PRO A 91 39.83 5.91 13.24
CA PRO A 91 41.27 5.79 13.02
C PRO A 91 42.01 5.13 14.19
N GLU A 92 41.56 5.34 15.42
CA GLU A 92 42.14 4.72 16.61
C GLU A 92 41.96 3.19 16.65
N LEU A 93 40.80 2.67 16.20
CA LEU A 93 40.55 1.22 16.17
C LEU A 93 41.29 0.54 15.00
N GLU A 94 41.43 1.22 13.86
CA GLU A 94 42.17 0.69 12.71
C GLU A 94 43.66 0.50 13.04
N ASN A 95 44.25 1.43 13.79
CA ASN A 95 45.63 1.28 14.26
C ASN A 95 45.76 0.08 15.20
N LEU A 96 44.84 -0.09 16.15
CA LEU A 96 44.86 -1.19 17.12
C LEU A 96 44.66 -2.58 16.46
N MET A 97 43.87 -2.68 15.40
CA MET A 97 43.72 -3.94 14.63
C MET A 97 44.96 -4.30 13.81
N ASN A 98 45.81 -3.32 13.49
CA ASN A 98 47.03 -3.51 12.72
C ASN A 98 48.28 -3.68 13.59
N GLU A 99 48.20 -3.41 14.89
CA GLU A 99 49.30 -3.61 15.83
C GLU A 99 49.58 -5.10 16.04
N GLU A 100 50.78 -5.53 15.65
CA GLU A 100 51.31 -6.87 15.90
C GLU A 100 52.09 -6.86 17.21
N TYR A 101 51.62 -7.64 18.18
CA TYR A 101 52.27 -7.77 19.48
C TYR A 101 53.37 -8.84 19.37
N GLN A 102 54.60 -8.44 19.68
CA GLN A 102 55.78 -9.31 19.72
C GLN A 102 56.14 -9.57 21.19
N ASP A 103 55.91 -10.79 21.68
CA ASP A 103 56.53 -11.28 22.90
C ASP A 103 57.82 -12.06 22.55
N GLU A 104 58.69 -12.29 23.55
CA GLU A 104 60.07 -12.79 23.38
C GLU A 104 60.22 -14.09 22.55
N ASP A 105 59.15 -14.89 22.39
CA ASP A 105 59.14 -16.12 21.58
C ASP A 105 57.97 -16.26 20.58
N VAL A 106 56.95 -15.38 20.58
CA VAL A 106 55.72 -15.55 19.78
C VAL A 106 55.12 -14.21 19.31
N THR A 107 54.86 -14.09 18.01
CA THR A 107 54.08 -12.98 17.43
C THR A 107 52.60 -13.32 17.36
N VAL A 108 51.74 -12.49 17.96
CA VAL A 108 50.27 -12.68 17.91
C VAL A 108 49.61 -11.49 17.20
N LYS A 109 48.75 -11.81 16.22
CA LYS A 109 47.94 -10.83 15.50
C LYS A 109 46.45 -11.01 15.84
N VAL A 110 45.83 -9.97 16.36
CA VAL A 110 44.41 -9.98 16.73
C VAL A 110 43.57 -9.66 15.49
N VAL A 111 43.12 -10.70 14.79
CA VAL A 111 42.21 -10.57 13.64
C VAL A 111 40.84 -11.14 14.03
N GLU A 112 39.77 -10.41 13.74
CA GLU A 112 38.41 -10.96 13.85
C GLU A 112 38.22 -12.06 12.79
N LEU A 113 38.15 -13.32 13.24
CA LEU A 113 37.85 -14.45 12.38
C LEU A 113 36.34 -14.66 12.34
N SER A 114 35.73 -14.49 11.16
CA SER A 114 34.33 -14.86 10.96
C SER A 114 34.18 -16.37 11.00
N THR A 115 33.06 -16.86 11.52
CA THR A 115 32.76 -18.31 11.55
C THR A 115 32.86 -18.94 10.16
N ASN A 116 32.57 -18.18 9.11
CA ASN A 116 32.68 -18.64 7.72
C ASN A 116 34.14 -18.84 7.28
N ASP A 117 35.05 -17.97 7.71
CA ASP A 117 36.48 -18.07 7.36
C ASP A 117 37.14 -19.25 8.07
N ILE A 118 36.71 -19.52 9.31
CA ILE A 118 37.14 -20.70 10.09
C ILE A 118 36.65 -21.98 9.40
N VAL A 119 35.41 -21.99 8.91
CA VAL A 119 34.78 -23.12 8.19
C VAL A 119 35.42 -23.40 6.84
N GLN A 120 35.93 -22.39 6.16
CA GLN A 120 36.65 -22.57 4.89
C GLN A 120 38.04 -23.19 5.10
N LYS A 121 38.72 -22.82 6.19
CA LYS A 121 40.09 -23.29 6.48
C LYS A 121 40.10 -24.65 7.18
N ASN A 122 39.20 -24.83 8.14
CA ASN A 122 39.02 -26.07 8.87
C ASN A 122 37.66 -26.61 8.46
N TYR A 123 37.56 -27.87 8.00
CA TYR A 123 36.34 -28.57 7.53
C TYR A 123 35.21 -28.68 8.60
N TRP A 124 34.84 -27.56 9.20
CA TRP A 124 33.86 -27.43 10.26
C TRP A 124 32.48 -27.20 9.65
N ILE A 125 31.44 -27.76 10.25
CA ILE A 125 30.05 -27.47 9.85
C ILE A 125 29.74 -26.01 10.21
N GLY A 126 29.61 -25.14 9.20
CA GLY A 126 29.41 -23.71 9.39
C GLY A 126 28.07 -23.32 10.01
N ALA A 127 27.88 -22.01 10.20
CA ALA A 127 26.68 -21.47 10.82
C ALA A 127 25.42 -21.94 10.06
N ASN A 128 24.46 -22.50 10.79
CA ASN A 128 23.21 -23.00 10.24
C ASN A 128 22.29 -21.83 9.88
N GLN A 129 22.55 -21.20 8.74
CA GLN A 129 21.76 -20.10 8.20
C GLN A 129 20.78 -20.65 7.15
N PRO A 130 19.50 -20.24 7.21
CA PRO A 130 18.54 -20.60 6.17
C PRO A 130 19.04 -20.05 4.83
N LYS A 131 19.10 -20.90 3.80
CA LYS A 131 19.34 -20.46 2.42
C LYS A 131 18.11 -19.69 1.97
N TYR A 132 18.17 -18.36 2.03
CA TYR A 132 17.16 -17.51 1.41
C TYR A 132 17.44 -17.40 -0.09
N ASP A 133 16.55 -17.98 -0.89
CA ASP A 133 16.35 -17.54 -2.26
C ASP A 133 15.63 -16.17 -2.16
N PRO A 134 16.13 -15.09 -2.80
CA PRO A 134 15.57 -13.73 -2.64
C PRO A 134 14.14 -13.55 -3.20
N GLU A 135 13.45 -14.63 -3.58
CA GLU A 135 12.08 -14.63 -4.10
C GLU A 135 11.01 -15.12 -3.09
N GLU A 136 11.39 -15.55 -1.87
CA GLU A 136 10.44 -16.13 -0.88
C GLU A 136 10.30 -15.35 0.45
N GLU A 137 10.32 -14.01 0.42
CA GLU A 137 9.79 -13.24 1.55
C GLU A 137 8.25 -13.21 1.49
N SER A 138 7.64 -14.24 2.09
CA SER A 138 6.19 -14.33 2.27
C SER A 138 5.78 -13.78 3.64
N GLU A 139 5.10 -12.64 3.56
CA GLU A 139 3.93 -12.22 4.34
C GLU A 139 3.41 -13.24 5.37
N LYS A 140 3.77 -13.06 6.65
CA LYS A 140 2.99 -13.58 7.79
C LYS A 140 3.06 -12.65 8.99
N GLU A 141 2.29 -11.56 8.94
CA GLU A 141 1.77 -10.92 10.15
C GLU A 141 0.25 -11.06 10.11
N GLN A 142 -0.27 -12.07 10.82
CA GLN A 142 -1.70 -12.18 11.12
C GLN A 142 -1.96 -11.33 12.36
N SER A 143 -2.47 -10.11 12.15
CA SER A 143 -3.09 -9.34 13.21
C SER A 143 -4.46 -9.97 13.53
N GLU A 144 -4.58 -10.53 14.73
CA GLU A 144 -5.84 -10.97 15.32
C GLU A 144 -6.74 -9.74 15.54
N GLU A 145 -7.66 -9.48 14.61
CA GLU A 145 -8.74 -8.51 14.82
C GLU A 145 -9.89 -9.22 15.54
N GLU A 146 -10.12 -8.86 16.81
CA GLU A 146 -11.27 -9.28 17.59
C GLU A 146 -12.57 -8.94 16.84
N GLU A 147 -13.36 -9.97 16.55
CA GLU A 147 -14.56 -9.91 15.71
C GLU A 147 -15.71 -9.23 16.47
N ILE A 148 -15.94 -7.95 16.21
CA ILE A 148 -17.02 -7.16 16.83
C ILE A 148 -18.37 -7.66 16.31
N THR A 149 -19.21 -8.21 17.21
CA THR A 149 -20.53 -8.75 16.87
C THR A 149 -21.43 -7.68 16.24
N GLY A 150 -21.95 -7.93 15.03
CA GLY A 150 -22.92 -7.06 14.33
C GLY A 150 -22.45 -6.41 13.02
N MET A 151 -21.16 -6.56 12.64
CA MET A 151 -20.61 -6.12 11.34
C MET A 151 -20.17 -7.28 10.43
N GLU A 152 -20.76 -8.46 10.61
CA GLU A 152 -20.47 -9.66 9.85
C GLU A 152 -20.90 -9.52 8.38
N LEU A 153 -19.94 -9.18 7.50
CA LEU A 153 -20.12 -9.33 6.06
C LEU A 153 -20.20 -10.82 5.73
N LYS A 154 -21.37 -11.30 5.30
CA LYS A 154 -21.56 -12.66 4.76
C LYS A 154 -20.73 -12.87 3.49
N ARG A 155 -19.43 -13.15 3.63
CA ARG A 155 -18.60 -13.66 2.55
C ARG A 155 -18.99 -15.11 2.32
N LYS A 156 -19.66 -15.38 1.19
CA LYS A 156 -19.86 -16.74 0.68
C LYS A 156 -18.49 -17.32 0.30
N HIS A 157 -17.74 -17.82 1.27
CA HIS A 157 -16.57 -18.65 1.00
C HIS A 157 -17.09 -19.99 0.46
N LYS A 158 -16.92 -20.21 -0.85
CA LYS A 158 -16.95 -21.58 -1.38
C LYS A 158 -15.67 -22.26 -0.91
N PRO A 159 -15.72 -23.46 -0.32
CA PRO A 159 -14.52 -24.24 -0.07
C PRO A 159 -13.91 -24.62 -1.42
N VAL A 160 -12.82 -23.96 -1.80
CA VAL A 160 -12.00 -24.39 -2.92
C VAL A 160 -11.24 -25.60 -2.42
N LYS A 161 -11.73 -26.80 -2.74
CA LYS A 161 -10.91 -28.02 -2.67
C LYS A 161 -9.82 -27.86 -3.71
N GLU A 162 -8.66 -27.38 -3.32
CA GLU A 162 -7.47 -27.42 -4.16
C GLU A 162 -7.01 -28.89 -4.23
N THR A 163 -7.57 -29.63 -5.18
CA THR A 163 -6.96 -30.86 -5.67
C THR A 163 -5.63 -30.44 -6.29
N ILE A 164 -4.54 -30.62 -5.56
CA ILE A 164 -3.18 -30.41 -6.05
C ILE A 164 -2.91 -31.52 -7.08
N GLU A 165 -3.32 -31.26 -8.32
CA GLU A 165 -2.95 -32.09 -9.45
C GLU A 165 -1.44 -31.97 -9.64
N LYS A 166 -0.71 -33.04 -9.31
CA LYS A 166 0.73 -33.14 -9.56
C LYS A 166 0.96 -33.20 -11.07
N VAL A 167 1.09 -32.04 -11.70
CA VAL A 167 1.44 -31.95 -13.12
C VAL A 167 2.88 -32.45 -13.28
N LYS A 168 3.03 -33.62 -13.91
CA LYS A 168 4.35 -34.16 -14.28
C LYS A 168 4.82 -33.44 -15.54
N PHE A 169 5.96 -32.76 -15.47
CA PHE A 169 6.60 -32.17 -16.65
C PHE A 169 7.50 -33.22 -17.31
N GLN A 170 7.33 -33.44 -18.62
CA GLN A 170 8.13 -34.42 -19.37
C GLN A 170 9.38 -33.79 -20.00
N THR A 171 9.35 -32.49 -20.30
CA THR A 171 10.49 -31.79 -20.93
C THR A 171 10.78 -30.44 -20.27
N GLU A 172 12.03 -29.97 -20.38
CA GLU A 172 12.44 -28.66 -19.85
C GLU A 172 11.68 -27.49 -20.51
N LYS A 173 11.28 -27.65 -21.78
CA LYS A 173 10.44 -26.67 -22.49
C LYS A 173 9.06 -26.55 -21.86
N ASP A 174 8.49 -27.65 -21.35
CA ASP A 174 7.19 -27.63 -20.67
C ASP A 174 7.26 -26.91 -19.34
N VAL A 175 8.37 -27.06 -18.61
CA VAL A 175 8.62 -26.30 -17.37
C VAL A 175 8.69 -24.80 -17.68
N LYS A 176 9.48 -24.39 -18.68
CA LYS A 176 9.58 -22.98 -19.09
C LYS A 176 8.24 -22.41 -19.55
N LYS A 177 7.44 -23.21 -20.29
CA LYS A 177 6.11 -22.81 -20.75
C LYS A 177 5.11 -22.69 -19.60
N ALA A 178 5.17 -23.57 -18.61
CA ALA A 178 4.34 -23.52 -17.41
C ALA A 178 4.67 -22.29 -16.56
N LEU A 179 5.95 -22.03 -16.33
CA LEU A 179 6.42 -20.84 -15.61
C LEU A 179 5.97 -19.55 -16.29
N LYS A 180 6.14 -19.46 -17.62
CA LYS A 180 5.65 -18.31 -18.42
C LYS A 180 4.12 -18.17 -18.36
N LYS A 181 3.38 -19.28 -18.34
CA LYS A 181 1.91 -19.28 -18.23
C LYS A 181 1.45 -18.83 -16.84
N GLN A 182 2.14 -19.23 -15.78
CA GLN A 182 1.86 -18.81 -14.41
C GLN A 182 2.13 -17.31 -14.23
N ALA A 183 3.32 -16.84 -14.65
CA ALA A 183 3.69 -15.43 -14.63
C ALA A 183 2.74 -14.55 -15.45
N THR A 184 2.30 -15.01 -16.63
CA THR A 184 1.32 -14.23 -17.41
C THR A 184 -0.10 -14.31 -16.85
N ARG A 185 -0.46 -15.35 -16.10
CA ARG A 185 -1.81 -15.49 -15.51
C ARG A 185 -2.03 -14.50 -14.37
N THR A 186 -1.02 -14.24 -13.54
CA THR A 186 -1.07 -13.23 -12.48
C THR A 186 -1.20 -11.83 -13.08
N VAL A 187 -0.37 -11.50 -14.06
CA VAL A 187 -0.42 -10.22 -14.79
C VAL A 187 -1.76 -10.03 -15.48
N LYS A 188 -2.31 -11.08 -16.13
CA LYS A 188 -3.63 -11.04 -16.79
C LYS A 188 -4.81 -10.85 -15.83
N LYS A 189 -4.69 -11.33 -14.59
CA LYS A 189 -5.69 -11.14 -13.53
C LYS A 189 -5.63 -9.75 -12.90
N SER A 190 -4.53 -9.00 -13.08
CA SER A 190 -4.40 -7.66 -12.53
C SER A 190 -5.47 -6.71 -13.08
N LYS A 191 -6.01 -5.86 -12.21
CA LYS A 191 -7.05 -4.87 -12.55
C LYS A 191 -6.56 -3.89 -13.63
N VAL A 192 -5.29 -3.52 -13.59
CA VAL A 192 -4.65 -2.63 -14.56
C VAL A 192 -4.61 -3.25 -15.96
N PHE A 193 -4.20 -4.52 -16.08
CA PHE A 193 -4.17 -5.22 -17.35
C PHE A 193 -5.58 -5.43 -17.93
N GLN A 194 -6.55 -5.79 -17.08
CA GLN A 194 -7.95 -5.90 -17.50
C GLN A 194 -8.53 -4.56 -17.97
N MET A 195 -8.21 -3.45 -17.29
CA MET A 195 -8.62 -2.12 -17.72
C MET A 195 -7.98 -1.70 -19.05
N LYS A 196 -6.69 -2.00 -19.25
CA LYS A 196 -5.99 -1.75 -20.51
C LYS A 196 -6.66 -2.49 -21.68
N ASN A 197 -6.87 -3.79 -21.55
CA ASN A 197 -7.55 -4.59 -22.58
C ASN A 197 -8.97 -4.09 -22.86
N LYS A 198 -9.71 -3.67 -21.81
CA LYS A 198 -11.05 -3.11 -21.99
C LYS A 198 -11.03 -1.81 -22.79
N LEU A 199 -10.08 -0.92 -22.53
CA LEU A 199 -9.90 0.33 -23.28
C LEU A 199 -9.51 0.06 -24.73
N GLU A 200 -8.58 -0.86 -24.94
CA GLU A 200 -8.12 -1.25 -26.28
C GLU A 200 -9.27 -1.85 -27.10
N ARG A 201 -10.09 -2.71 -26.49
CA ARG A 201 -11.29 -3.27 -27.12
C ARG A 201 -12.34 -2.20 -27.44
N GLN A 202 -12.46 -1.16 -26.61
CA GLN A 202 -13.34 -0.02 -26.92
C GLN A 202 -12.80 0.81 -28.09
N LYS A 203 -11.48 1.03 -28.18
CA LYS A 203 -10.85 1.71 -29.31
C LYS A 203 -11.04 0.94 -30.62
N GLN A 204 -10.76 -0.36 -30.61
CA GLN A 204 -10.96 -1.22 -31.78
C GLN A 204 -12.42 -1.22 -32.24
N LYS A 205 -13.39 -1.27 -31.31
CA LYS A 205 -14.81 -1.17 -31.66
C LYS A 205 -15.18 0.16 -32.31
N LYS A 206 -14.55 1.27 -31.89
CA LYS A 206 -14.75 2.58 -32.52
C LYS A 206 -14.18 2.60 -33.93
N VAL A 207 -12.92 2.18 -34.09
CA VAL A 207 -12.27 2.08 -35.41
C VAL A 207 -13.12 1.25 -36.38
N ILE A 208 -13.59 0.07 -35.96
CA ILE A 208 -14.47 -0.78 -36.79
C ILE A 208 -15.81 -0.09 -37.09
N ALA A 209 -16.37 0.69 -36.17
CA ALA A 209 -17.61 1.42 -36.41
C ALA A 209 -17.42 2.57 -37.39
N ASP A 210 -16.28 3.26 -37.30
CA ASP A 210 -15.89 4.36 -38.19
C ASP A 210 -15.63 3.81 -39.61
N GLU A 211 -14.85 2.73 -39.75
CA GLU A 211 -14.61 2.04 -41.04
C GLU A 211 -15.91 1.54 -41.69
N LYS A 212 -16.86 1.03 -40.89
CA LYS A 212 -18.17 0.59 -41.40
C LYS A 212 -19.06 1.75 -41.84
N ALA A 213 -18.92 2.92 -41.22
CA ALA A 213 -19.64 4.13 -41.62
C ALA A 213 -19.05 4.76 -42.88
N GLU A 214 -17.77 4.54 -43.19
CA GLU A 214 -17.13 4.99 -44.43
C GLU A 214 -17.47 4.13 -45.65
N ILE A 215 -17.85 2.86 -45.44
CA ILE A 215 -18.16 1.90 -46.51
C ILE A 215 -19.68 1.89 -46.84
N SER A 216 -20.53 2.44 -45.97
CA SER A 216 -21.99 2.51 -46.14
C SER A 216 -22.46 3.86 -46.65
#